data_AF-A0A5J4T8E3-F1
#
_entry.id   AF-A0A5J4T8E3-F1
#
_cell.length_a   1.000
_cell.length_b   1.000
_cell.length_c   1.000
_cell.angle_alpha   90.00
_cell.angle_beta   90.00
_cell.angle_gamma   90.00
#
_symmetry.space_group_name_H-M   'P 1'
#
loop_
_entity.id
_entity.type
_entity.pdbx_description
1 polymer ?
#
loop_
_entity_poly.entity_id
_entity_poly.type
_entity_poly.pdbx_seq_one_letter_code
_entity_poly.pdbx_strand_id
1 'polypeptide(L)'
;DHEHEHGHDHEHSHEHAHPHDGACHHGHLDLSKLAPPKKRTKIQPFPPKLQLFQLDTSLIKVEDNVFTKLKGDNDVVVAFDPPIQQGIHRFSIAFANSYSCFHSIGIVDAAVNITKGYALGEDEKSAEYNNKNVFGQVYHKNKGVEGNEEYQDEQLITAEVNMDAKPRTLHFFVEGKEQPVYVSSLPASIRFAIHIYAEGASFTVVTLGKAPSASVKGVVGKKEVQW
;
A
#
# COMPACT_ATOMS: atom_id res chain seq x y z
N ASP A 1 -57.99 -5.71 -12.11
CA ASP A 1 -56.74 -5.48 -12.84
C ASP A 1 -56.26 -4.05 -12.69
N HIS A 2 -55.63 -3.72 -11.56
CA HIS A 2 -54.78 -2.54 -11.41
C HIS A 2 -53.60 -2.97 -10.54
N GLU A 3 -52.52 -3.38 -11.20
CA GLU A 3 -51.21 -3.59 -10.59
C GLU A 3 -50.51 -2.25 -10.45
N HIS A 4 -50.18 -1.88 -9.21
CA HIS A 4 -49.19 -0.84 -8.91
C HIS A 4 -47.90 -1.56 -8.50
N GLU A 5 -46.95 -1.67 -9.42
CA GLU A 5 -45.56 -1.96 -9.10
C GLU A 5 -44.90 -0.67 -8.59
N HIS A 6 -44.58 -0.64 -7.30
CA HIS A 6 -43.58 0.26 -6.75
C HIS A 6 -42.29 -0.53 -6.58
N GLY A 7 -41.38 -0.39 -7.55
CA GLY A 7 -39.97 -0.74 -7.38
C GLY A 7 -39.32 0.28 -6.46
N HIS A 8 -38.99 -0.13 -5.24
CA HIS A 8 -38.00 0.55 -4.41
C HIS A 8 -36.67 -0.18 -4.62
N ASP A 9 -35.80 0.42 -5.44
CA ASP A 9 -34.38 0.09 -5.46
C ASP A 9 -33.78 0.59 -4.15
N HIS A 10 -33.56 -0.34 -3.21
CA HIS A 10 -32.72 -0.10 -2.05
C HIS A 10 -31.25 -0.17 -2.50
N GLU A 11 -30.70 0.99 -2.79
CA GLU A 11 -29.26 1.22 -2.86
C GLU A 11 -28.67 0.98 -1.46
N HIS A 12 -28.26 -0.26 -1.18
CA HIS A 12 -27.55 -0.60 0.05
C HIS A 12 -26.13 -0.03 -0.03
N SER A 13 -25.97 1.23 0.37
CA SER A 13 -24.68 1.75 0.82
C SER A 13 -24.32 1.07 2.14
N HIS A 14 -23.68 -0.09 2.05
CA HIS A 14 -23.04 -0.67 3.22
C HIS A 14 -21.81 0.17 3.58
N GLU A 15 -22.00 1.09 4.51
CA GLU A 15 -20.95 1.77 5.27
C GLU A 15 -20.16 0.69 6.03
N HIS A 16 -19.11 0.15 5.41
CA HIS A 16 -18.21 -0.80 6.04
C HIS A 16 -17.32 -0.01 7.01
N ALA A 17 -17.51 -0.22 8.31
CA ALA A 17 -16.56 0.24 9.33
C ALA A 17 -15.16 -0.32 9.02
N HIS A 18 -14.14 0.53 9.12
CA HIS A 18 -12.76 0.13 8.85
C HIS A 18 -12.25 -0.92 9.85
N PRO A 19 -11.37 -1.84 9.42
CA PRO A 19 -11.07 -3.09 10.10
C PRO A 19 -9.97 -3.00 11.17
N HIS A 20 -9.48 -1.80 11.52
CA HIS A 20 -8.35 -1.59 12.45
C HIS A 20 -8.54 -2.30 13.81
N ASP A 21 -9.79 -2.51 14.23
CA ASP A 21 -10.11 -3.11 15.54
C ASP A 21 -10.43 -4.62 15.51
N GLY A 22 -10.51 -5.26 14.33
CA GLY A 22 -11.21 -6.56 14.20
C GLY A 22 -10.35 -7.83 14.07
N ALA A 23 -9.09 -7.74 13.62
CA ALA A 23 -8.39 -8.91 13.07
C ALA A 23 -6.95 -9.15 13.57
N CYS A 24 -6.43 -8.32 14.47
CA CYS A 24 -5.06 -8.49 14.96
C CYS A 24 -5.00 -9.33 16.22
N HIS A 25 -4.52 -10.58 16.08
CA HIS A 25 -4.17 -11.39 17.25
C HIS A 25 -2.85 -10.88 17.84
N HIS A 26 -2.96 -10.01 18.85
CA HIS A 26 -1.83 -9.55 19.67
C HIS A 26 -1.31 -10.67 20.58
N GLY A 27 -0.66 -11.68 19.99
CA GLY A 27 0.22 -12.57 20.73
C GLY A 27 1.49 -11.82 21.11
N HIS A 28 1.85 -11.79 22.40
CA HIS A 28 3.13 -11.24 22.84
C HIS A 28 4.29 -11.98 22.14
N LEU A 29 4.91 -11.31 21.16
CA LEU A 29 5.95 -11.90 20.33
C LEU A 29 7.32 -11.74 20.98
N ASP A 30 7.95 -12.88 21.23
CA ASP A 30 9.35 -12.95 21.59
C ASP A 30 10.19 -12.72 20.33
N LEU A 31 10.72 -11.51 20.17
CA LEU A 31 11.56 -11.10 19.03
C LEU A 31 12.77 -12.03 18.84
N SER A 32 13.21 -12.76 19.87
CA SER A 32 14.30 -13.73 19.78
C SER A 32 13.93 -15.03 19.03
N LYS A 33 12.64 -15.25 18.76
CA LYS A 33 12.09 -16.43 18.06
C LYS A 33 11.68 -16.17 16.62
N LEU A 34 11.83 -14.94 16.12
CA LEU A 34 11.55 -14.63 14.72
C LEU A 34 12.50 -15.42 13.82
N ALA A 35 11.94 -16.22 12.91
CA ALA A 35 12.73 -16.86 11.88
C ALA A 35 13.38 -15.76 11.03
N PRO A 36 14.70 -15.83 10.76
CA PRO A 36 15.33 -14.88 9.87
C PRO A 36 14.66 -14.96 8.49
N PRO A 37 14.52 -13.82 7.78
CA PRO A 37 13.98 -13.83 6.43
C PRO A 37 14.75 -14.84 5.58
N LYS A 38 14.02 -15.73 4.90
CA LYS A 38 14.62 -16.77 4.06
C LYS A 38 15.50 -16.08 3.01
N LYS A 39 16.77 -16.51 2.92
CA LYS A 39 17.76 -15.95 1.98
C LYS A 39 17.24 -16.07 0.54
N ARG A 40 16.86 -14.95 -0.08
CA ARG A 40 16.63 -14.89 -1.53
C ARG A 40 17.97 -14.91 -2.27
N THR A 41 17.99 -15.62 -3.38
CA THR A 41 19.13 -15.79 -4.30
C THR A 41 19.69 -14.43 -4.73
N LYS A 42 21.02 -14.32 -4.78
CA LYS A 42 21.83 -13.11 -5.05
C LYS A 42 21.13 -12.08 -5.95
N ILE A 43 20.63 -11.02 -5.34
CA ILE A 43 20.17 -9.80 -6.02
C ILE A 43 21.41 -8.93 -6.28
N GLN A 44 21.43 -8.25 -7.44
CA GLN A 44 22.51 -7.36 -7.87
C GLN A 44 22.89 -6.32 -6.79
N PRO A 45 24.13 -5.78 -6.80
CA PRO A 45 24.56 -4.83 -5.77
C PRO A 45 23.65 -3.59 -5.78
N PHE A 46 22.97 -3.34 -4.67
CA PHE A 46 22.10 -2.18 -4.47
C PHE A 46 22.94 -0.99 -3.98
N PRO A 47 22.90 0.16 -4.67
CA PRO A 47 22.74 1.45 -3.98
C PRO A 47 21.77 2.39 -4.73
N PRO A 48 20.99 3.24 -4.04
CA PRO A 48 21.46 4.20 -3.04
C PRO A 48 20.82 4.05 -1.66
N LYS A 49 21.36 4.78 -0.67
CA LYS A 49 20.77 4.98 0.65
C LYS A 49 19.34 5.53 0.46
N LEU A 50 18.35 4.75 0.90
CA LEU A 50 16.94 5.17 0.88
C LEU A 50 16.79 6.46 1.68
N GLN A 51 16.13 7.46 1.10
CA GLN A 51 15.80 8.70 1.79
C GLN A 51 14.37 8.60 2.29
N LEU A 52 14.16 8.99 3.54
CA LEU A 52 12.91 8.78 4.26
C LEU A 52 12.32 10.13 4.64
N PHE A 53 11.03 10.30 4.37
CA PHE A 53 10.31 11.53 4.65
C PHE A 53 9.65 11.44 6.03
N GLN A 54 10.01 12.37 6.93
CA GLN A 54 9.40 12.54 8.26
C GLN A 54 9.32 11.25 9.10
N LEU A 55 10.30 10.34 8.99
CA LEU A 55 10.26 9.08 9.72
C LEU A 55 10.55 9.27 11.21
N ASP A 56 9.65 8.76 12.06
CA ASP A 56 9.89 8.57 13.49
C ASP A 56 10.67 7.27 13.74
N THR A 57 11.98 7.38 13.96
CA THR A 57 12.87 6.23 14.20
C THR A 57 12.64 5.55 15.55
N SER A 58 11.78 6.10 16.44
CA SER A 58 11.36 5.40 17.65
C SER A 58 10.32 4.31 17.37
N LEU A 59 9.65 4.38 16.22
CA LEU A 59 8.60 3.45 15.80
C LEU A 59 9.09 2.37 14.84
N ILE A 60 10.23 2.59 14.17
CA ILE A 60 10.76 1.67 13.16
C ILE A 60 12.27 1.51 13.27
N LYS A 61 12.72 0.27 13.14
CA LYS A 61 14.13 -0.07 12.93
C LYS A 61 14.38 -0.20 11.43
N VAL A 62 15.48 0.39 10.95
CA VAL A 62 15.90 0.29 9.55
C VAL A 62 17.28 -0.37 9.48
N GLU A 63 17.36 -1.48 8.77
CA GLU A 63 18.60 -2.22 8.50
C GLU A 63 18.71 -2.42 6.98
N ASP A 64 19.61 -1.67 6.34
CA ASP A 64 19.75 -1.58 4.89
C ASP A 64 18.45 -1.22 4.18
N ASN A 65 17.78 -2.21 3.59
CA ASN A 65 16.51 -2.07 2.87
C ASN A 65 15.33 -2.75 3.60
N VAL A 66 15.54 -3.21 4.84
CA VAL A 66 14.55 -3.85 5.69
C VAL A 66 14.08 -2.85 6.75
N PHE A 67 12.76 -2.73 6.87
CA PHE A 67 12.09 -1.83 7.80
C PHE A 67 11.24 -2.69 8.72
N THR A 68 11.45 -2.60 10.03
CA THR A 68 10.77 -3.42 11.02
C THR A 68 10.08 -2.54 12.05
N LYS A 69 8.76 -2.70 12.21
CA LYS A 69 7.99 -1.99 13.23
C LYS A 69 8.41 -2.43 14.62
N LEU A 70 8.72 -1.43 15.44
CA LEU A 70 9.00 -1.59 16.86
C LEU A 70 7.68 -1.68 17.66
N LYS A 71 7.80 -1.89 18.97
CA LYS A 71 6.67 -2.05 19.88
C LYS A 71 5.72 -0.85 19.89
N GLY A 72 4.42 -1.13 19.99
CA GLY A 72 3.35 -0.15 20.18
C GLY A 72 2.14 -0.39 19.27
N ASP A 73 1.01 0.21 19.60
CA ASP A 73 -0.29 -0.11 18.96
C ASP A 73 -0.70 0.90 17.88
N ASN A 74 0.24 1.73 17.42
CA ASN A 74 -0.05 2.78 16.44
C ASN A 74 0.29 2.30 15.03
N ASP A 75 -0.47 2.77 14.06
CA ASP A 75 -0.12 2.71 12.65
C ASP A 75 1.21 3.41 12.37
N VAL A 76 2.03 2.76 11.54
CA VAL A 76 3.30 3.32 11.08
C VAL A 76 3.24 3.45 9.56
N VAL A 77 3.37 4.68 9.09
CA VAL A 77 3.49 4.99 7.67
C VAL A 77 4.91 5.46 7.38
N VAL A 78 5.57 4.80 6.42
CA VAL A 78 6.92 5.14 5.94
C VAL A 78 6.80 5.70 4.53
N ALA A 79 7.12 6.98 4.35
CA ALA A 79 7.17 7.62 3.05
C ALA A 79 8.61 7.85 2.56
N PHE A 80 8.80 7.80 1.25
CA PHE A 80 10.13 7.81 0.62
C PHE A 80 10.39 9.09 -0.18
N ASP A 81 11.59 9.63 -0.02
CA ASP A 81 12.11 10.76 -0.77
C ASP A 81 13.04 10.30 -1.92
N PRO A 82 13.24 11.14 -2.96
CA PRO A 82 12.57 12.42 -3.19
C PRO A 82 11.12 12.24 -3.69
N PRO A 83 10.27 13.28 -3.58
CA PRO A 83 8.95 13.24 -4.19
C PRO A 83 9.05 13.13 -5.71
N ILE A 84 8.06 12.46 -6.31
CA ILE A 84 8.00 12.14 -7.73
C ILE A 84 7.02 13.10 -8.40
N GLN A 85 7.47 13.78 -9.46
CA GLN A 85 6.69 14.79 -10.18
C GLN A 85 6.52 14.47 -11.68
N GLN A 86 7.37 13.59 -12.22
CA GLN A 86 7.43 13.28 -13.65
C GLN A 86 8.00 11.87 -13.86
N GLY A 87 7.79 11.32 -15.04
CA GLY A 87 8.28 10.00 -15.40
C GLY A 87 7.44 8.85 -14.84
N ILE A 88 7.91 7.66 -15.16
CA ILE A 88 7.35 6.40 -14.66
C ILE A 88 8.26 5.90 -13.57
N HIS A 89 7.72 5.58 -12.41
CA HIS A 89 8.49 5.07 -11.27
C HIS A 89 7.85 3.81 -10.72
N ARG A 90 8.70 2.89 -10.26
CA ARG A 90 8.28 1.64 -9.62
C ARG A 90 8.80 1.57 -8.20
N PHE A 91 7.94 1.07 -7.32
CA PHE A 91 8.28 0.73 -5.97
C PHE A 91 7.82 -0.69 -5.66
N SER A 92 8.77 -1.59 -5.48
CA SER A 92 8.53 -3.01 -5.23
C SER A 92 9.03 -3.40 -3.85
N ILE A 93 8.18 -4.09 -3.09
CA ILE A 93 8.49 -4.55 -1.73
C ILE A 93 8.03 -5.99 -1.52
N ALA A 94 8.48 -6.59 -0.42
CA ALA A 94 7.88 -7.80 0.14
C ALA A 94 7.68 -7.62 1.65
N PHE A 95 6.47 -7.92 2.14
CA PHE A 95 6.15 -7.93 3.57
C PHE A 95 6.62 -9.24 4.24
N ALA A 96 6.84 -9.20 5.55
CA ALA A 96 7.14 -10.37 6.36
C ALA A 96 6.75 -10.13 7.82
N ASN A 97 6.32 -11.19 8.50
CA ASN A 97 5.89 -11.17 9.90
C ASN A 97 4.70 -10.23 10.12
N SER A 98 3.77 -10.15 9.16
CA SER A 98 2.60 -9.30 9.30
C SER A 98 1.52 -9.93 10.19
N TYR A 99 1.60 -11.24 10.46
CA TYR A 99 0.66 -11.99 11.32
C TYR A 99 -0.81 -11.83 10.93
N SER A 100 -1.07 -11.71 9.62
CA SER A 100 -2.40 -11.40 9.11
C SER A 100 -2.98 -10.04 9.56
N CYS A 101 -2.18 -9.19 10.20
CA CYS A 101 -2.60 -7.81 10.44
C CYS A 101 -2.62 -6.98 9.16
N PHE A 102 -3.30 -5.85 9.26
CA PHE A 102 -3.40 -4.85 8.21
C PHE A 102 -2.02 -4.31 7.83
N HIS A 103 -1.76 -4.28 6.53
CA HIS A 103 -0.58 -3.64 5.93
C HIS A 103 -0.89 -3.30 4.48
N SER A 104 -0.25 -2.25 3.97
CA SER A 104 -0.55 -1.76 2.63
C SER A 104 0.65 -1.07 1.96
N ILE A 105 0.57 -0.98 0.63
CA ILE A 105 1.45 -0.14 -0.18
C ILE A 105 0.60 0.92 -0.87
N GLY A 106 1.13 2.14 -0.96
CA GLY A 106 0.39 3.24 -1.55
C GLY A 106 1.25 4.44 -1.89
N ILE A 107 0.58 5.57 -1.94
CA ILE A 107 1.19 6.88 -2.15
C ILE A 107 0.54 7.91 -1.23
N VAL A 108 1.27 9.00 -1.03
CA VAL A 108 0.77 10.23 -0.40
C VAL A 108 1.06 11.43 -1.28
N ASP A 109 0.25 12.48 -1.16
CA ASP A 109 0.56 13.81 -1.67
C ASP A 109 1.89 14.31 -1.06
N ALA A 110 2.75 14.93 -1.87
CA ALA A 110 4.05 15.36 -1.38
C ALA A 110 4.02 16.49 -0.33
N ALA A 111 2.89 17.15 -0.11
CA ALA A 111 2.69 18.15 0.94
C ALA A 111 2.02 17.59 2.21
N VAL A 112 1.75 16.28 2.27
CA VAL A 112 1.16 15.66 3.46
C VAL A 112 2.07 15.83 4.69
N ASN A 113 1.46 15.96 5.86
CA ASN A 113 2.16 15.90 7.14
C ASN A 113 1.88 14.56 7.79
N ILE A 114 2.86 13.65 7.79
CA ILE A 114 2.70 12.32 8.37
C ILE A 114 3.01 12.42 9.86
N THR A 115 2.00 12.17 10.69
CA THR A 115 2.14 12.17 12.15
C THR A 115 1.93 10.76 12.69
N LYS A 116 2.23 10.56 13.98
CA LYS A 116 1.99 9.28 14.64
C LYS A 116 0.50 8.90 14.56
N GLY A 117 0.20 7.68 14.10
CA GLY A 117 -1.16 7.21 13.89
C GLY A 117 -1.82 7.71 12.60
N TYR A 118 -1.05 8.24 11.66
CA TYR A 118 -1.58 8.58 10.33
C TYR A 118 -2.09 7.33 9.60
N ALA A 119 -3.36 7.34 9.20
CA ALA A 119 -4.02 6.24 8.50
C ALA A 119 -3.97 6.48 6.98
N LEU A 120 -3.27 5.59 6.27
CA LEU A 120 -3.09 5.69 4.82
C LEU A 120 -4.40 5.31 4.10
N GLY A 121 -4.79 6.06 3.07
CA GLY A 121 -6.01 5.83 2.29
C GLY A 121 -7.32 6.38 2.89
N GLU A 122 -7.30 6.84 4.14
CA GLU A 122 -8.50 7.37 4.81
C GLU A 122 -8.79 8.85 4.49
N ASP A 123 -7.80 9.58 3.98
CA ASP A 123 -7.93 11.00 3.65
C ASP A 123 -7.84 11.28 2.14
N GLU A 124 -7.95 12.56 1.78
CA GLU A 124 -7.81 13.04 0.40
C GLU A 124 -6.35 13.13 -0.08
N LYS A 125 -5.39 12.90 0.80
CA LYS A 125 -3.95 13.08 0.56
C LYS A 125 -3.23 11.76 0.39
N SER A 126 -3.94 10.64 0.37
CA SER A 126 -3.35 9.32 0.28
C SER A 126 -4.24 8.34 -0.47
N ALA A 127 -3.60 7.32 -1.06
CA ALA A 127 -4.28 6.15 -1.59
C ALA A 127 -3.42 4.92 -1.34
N GLU A 128 -4.04 3.78 -1.09
CA GLU A 128 -3.35 2.53 -0.77
C GLU A 128 -4.00 1.32 -1.42
N TYR A 129 -3.23 0.23 -1.48
CA TYR A 129 -3.68 -1.11 -1.83
C TYR A 129 -3.30 -2.05 -0.69
N ASN A 130 -4.34 -2.56 -0.03
CA ASN A 130 -4.22 -3.29 1.22
C ASN A 130 -4.18 -4.82 1.01
N ASN A 131 -3.87 -5.56 2.08
CA ASN A 131 -3.60 -6.99 2.02
C ASN A 131 -4.85 -7.89 2.09
N LYS A 132 -4.62 -9.20 2.18
CA LYS A 132 -5.66 -10.23 2.27
C LYS A 132 -6.77 -9.98 3.30
N ASN A 133 -6.43 -9.58 4.53
CA ASN A 133 -7.40 -9.53 5.63
C ASN A 133 -8.38 -8.34 5.53
N VAL A 134 -8.33 -7.64 4.39
CA VAL A 134 -9.08 -6.45 4.03
C VAL A 134 -9.40 -6.45 2.52
N PHE A 135 -9.51 -7.66 1.94
CA PHE A 135 -10.06 -7.93 0.61
C PHE A 135 -9.27 -7.38 -0.58
N GLY A 136 -7.99 -7.04 -0.41
CA GLY A 136 -7.18 -6.53 -1.54
C GLY A 136 -7.77 -5.26 -2.16
N GLN A 137 -8.36 -4.39 -1.35
CA GLN A 137 -9.03 -3.18 -1.81
C GLN A 137 -8.03 -2.06 -2.07
N VAL A 138 -8.38 -1.18 -3.02
CA VAL A 138 -7.73 0.13 -3.16
C VAL A 138 -8.56 1.15 -2.39
N TYR A 139 -7.96 1.81 -1.41
CA TYR A 139 -8.60 2.84 -0.60
C TYR A 139 -8.14 4.24 -0.97
N HIS A 140 -9.08 5.17 -0.98
CA HIS A 140 -8.87 6.61 -1.04
C HIS A 140 -10.08 7.33 -0.44
N LYS A 141 -9.88 8.37 0.37
CA LYS A 141 -10.96 9.06 1.12
C LYS A 141 -11.87 8.09 1.89
N ASN A 142 -11.28 7.08 2.53
CA ASN A 142 -12.00 6.10 3.33
C ASN A 142 -13.04 5.28 2.52
N LYS A 143 -12.81 5.13 1.20
CA LYS A 143 -13.64 4.35 0.28
C LYS A 143 -12.81 3.27 -0.39
N GLY A 144 -13.14 2.01 -0.08
CA GLY A 144 -12.48 0.85 -0.65
C GLY A 144 -13.13 0.41 -1.96
N VAL A 145 -12.32 0.12 -2.96
CA VAL A 145 -12.76 -0.51 -4.21
C VAL A 145 -12.12 -1.88 -4.35
N GLU A 146 -12.96 -2.91 -4.40
CA GLU A 146 -12.56 -4.31 -4.58
C GLU A 146 -12.26 -4.65 -6.04
N GLY A 147 -11.43 -5.67 -6.23
CA GLY A 147 -11.20 -6.29 -7.53
C GLY A 147 -9.77 -6.74 -7.74
N ASN A 148 -8.82 -6.23 -6.94
CA ASN A 148 -7.46 -6.76 -6.93
C ASN A 148 -7.41 -8.08 -6.19
N GLU A 149 -6.37 -8.85 -6.46
CA GLU A 149 -6.05 -10.05 -5.72
C GLU A 149 -5.65 -9.69 -4.29
N GLU A 150 -5.97 -10.58 -3.36
CA GLU A 150 -5.38 -10.53 -2.03
C GLU A 150 -3.90 -10.96 -2.11
N TYR A 151 -3.03 -10.29 -1.35
CA TYR A 151 -1.63 -10.71 -1.19
C TYR A 151 -1.28 -11.03 0.26
N GLN A 152 -0.22 -11.82 0.41
CA GLN A 152 0.33 -12.28 1.70
C GLN A 152 1.83 -11.98 1.81
N ASP A 153 2.38 -12.21 3.01
CA ASP A 153 3.80 -12.12 3.28
C ASP A 153 4.64 -12.91 2.26
N GLU A 154 5.88 -12.48 2.09
CA GLU A 154 6.87 -12.99 1.13
C GLU A 154 6.54 -12.76 -0.36
N GLN A 155 5.31 -12.38 -0.73
CA GLN A 155 4.99 -12.01 -2.11
C GLN A 155 5.62 -10.67 -2.50
N LEU A 156 5.92 -10.50 -3.78
CA LEU A 156 6.39 -9.24 -4.35
C LEU A 156 5.19 -8.37 -4.77
N ILE A 157 5.02 -7.24 -4.09
CA ILE A 157 4.00 -6.24 -4.44
C ILE A 157 4.72 -5.05 -5.08
N THR A 158 4.18 -4.52 -6.18
CA THR A 158 4.72 -3.34 -6.85
C THR A 158 3.65 -2.28 -7.05
N ALA A 159 3.98 -1.04 -6.71
CA ALA A 159 3.27 0.16 -7.13
C ALA A 159 4.03 0.81 -8.30
N GLU A 160 3.36 1.05 -9.42
CA GLU A 160 3.88 1.81 -10.56
C GLU A 160 3.09 3.10 -10.72
N VAL A 161 3.77 4.24 -10.66
CA VAL A 161 3.17 5.54 -11.01
C VAL A 161 3.60 5.95 -12.40
N ASN A 162 2.68 6.51 -13.18
CA ASN A 162 2.97 7.21 -14.43
C ASN A 162 2.58 8.68 -14.29
N MET A 163 3.57 9.52 -13.96
CA MET A 163 3.37 10.95 -13.75
C MET A 163 3.35 11.76 -15.06
N ASP A 164 3.69 11.14 -16.18
CA ASP A 164 3.64 11.75 -17.51
C ASP A 164 2.30 11.47 -18.24
N ALA A 165 1.51 10.52 -17.74
CA ALA A 165 0.19 10.21 -18.28
C ALA A 165 -0.83 11.34 -18.03
N LYS A 166 -1.88 11.37 -18.86
CA LYS A 166 -3.01 12.30 -18.75
C LYS A 166 -4.32 11.50 -18.77
N PRO A 167 -4.97 11.26 -17.62
CA PRO A 167 -4.54 11.64 -16.27
C PRO A 167 -3.30 10.85 -15.78
N ARG A 168 -2.63 11.35 -14.73
CA ARG A 168 -1.55 10.62 -14.03
C ARG A 168 -2.14 9.41 -13.31
N THR A 169 -1.44 8.28 -13.30
CA THR A 169 -2.00 7.02 -12.76
C THR A 169 -1.07 6.30 -11.80
N LEU A 170 -1.66 5.50 -10.91
CA LEU A 170 -1.01 4.53 -10.05
C LEU A 170 -1.63 3.15 -10.32
N HIS A 171 -0.80 2.17 -10.65
CA HIS A 171 -1.18 0.78 -10.86
C HIS A 171 -0.44 -0.14 -9.89
N PHE A 172 -1.08 -1.25 -9.53
CA PHE A 172 -0.52 -2.24 -8.63
C PHE A 172 -0.24 -3.56 -9.35
N PHE A 173 0.73 -4.31 -8.84
CA PHE A 173 1.10 -5.63 -9.33
C PHE A 173 1.40 -6.57 -8.16
N VAL A 174 0.93 -7.81 -8.26
CA VAL A 174 1.27 -8.91 -7.33
C VAL A 174 2.01 -9.97 -8.13
N GLU A 175 3.24 -10.30 -7.72
CA GLU A 175 4.12 -11.24 -8.46
C GLU A 175 4.24 -10.90 -9.96
N GLY A 176 4.26 -9.59 -10.27
CA GLY A 176 4.34 -9.07 -11.64
C GLY A 176 3.03 -9.10 -12.43
N LYS A 177 1.92 -9.58 -11.86
CA LYS A 177 0.58 -9.54 -12.47
C LYS A 177 -0.11 -8.22 -12.18
N GLU A 178 -0.43 -7.47 -13.24
CA GLU A 178 -1.19 -6.20 -13.17
C GLU A 178 -2.56 -6.42 -12.51
N GLN A 179 -2.90 -5.55 -11.57
CA GLN A 179 -4.16 -5.57 -10.84
C GLN A 179 -5.20 -4.63 -11.46
N PRO A 180 -6.50 -4.97 -11.45
CA PRO A 180 -7.54 -4.25 -12.19
C PRO A 180 -7.98 -2.91 -11.58
N VAL A 181 -7.85 -2.73 -10.27
CA VAL A 181 -8.18 -1.48 -9.59
C VAL A 181 -6.95 -0.58 -9.58
N TYR A 182 -7.08 0.60 -10.16
CA TYR A 182 -6.00 1.59 -10.30
C TYR A 182 -6.48 2.97 -9.85
N VAL A 183 -5.54 3.83 -9.46
CA VAL A 183 -5.84 5.22 -9.08
C VAL A 183 -5.50 6.13 -10.25
N SER A 184 -6.34 7.13 -10.52
CA SER A 184 -6.12 8.13 -11.56
C SER A 184 -6.18 9.54 -10.99
N SER A 185 -5.86 10.52 -11.84
CA SER A 185 -5.89 11.95 -11.51
C SER A 185 -4.97 12.33 -10.34
N LEU A 186 -3.86 11.60 -10.17
CA LEU A 186 -2.89 11.83 -9.09
C LEU A 186 -2.44 13.31 -9.02
N PRO A 187 -2.07 13.84 -7.84
CA PRO A 187 -1.59 15.21 -7.72
C PRO A 187 -0.26 15.39 -8.44
N ALA A 188 0.19 16.64 -8.58
CA ALA A 188 1.39 16.97 -9.35
C ALA A 188 2.69 16.42 -8.72
N SER A 189 2.67 16.10 -7.43
CA SER A 189 3.81 15.57 -6.70
C SER A 189 3.35 14.56 -5.67
N ILE A 190 3.92 13.37 -5.66
CA ILE A 190 3.59 12.28 -4.72
C ILE A 190 4.84 11.72 -4.05
N ARG A 191 4.66 10.93 -2.99
CA ARG A 191 5.66 9.99 -2.48
C ARG A 191 5.07 8.59 -2.43
N PHE A 192 5.90 7.57 -2.64
CA PHE A 192 5.53 6.22 -2.26
C PHE A 192 5.45 6.12 -0.73
N ALA A 193 4.50 5.34 -0.24
CA ALA A 193 4.28 5.11 1.18
C ALA A 193 3.98 3.63 1.45
N ILE A 194 4.46 3.12 2.59
CA ILE A 194 4.11 1.81 3.14
C ILE A 194 3.44 2.00 4.49
N HIS A 195 2.39 1.24 4.74
CA HIS A 195 1.78 1.10 6.05
C HIS A 195 2.08 -0.29 6.64
N ILE A 196 2.39 -0.32 7.94
CA ILE A 196 2.51 -1.55 8.74
C ILE A 196 1.92 -1.35 10.14
N TYR A 197 1.18 -2.34 10.63
CA TYR A 197 0.52 -2.29 11.94
C TYR A 197 1.10 -3.22 13.02
N ALA A 198 1.39 -4.48 12.73
CA ALA A 198 1.80 -5.42 13.78
C ALA A 198 3.23 -5.14 14.32
N GLU A 199 3.43 -5.32 15.63
CA GLU A 199 4.77 -5.33 16.23
C GLU A 199 5.63 -6.44 15.60
N GLY A 200 6.87 -6.12 15.20
CA GLY A 200 7.75 -7.06 14.54
C GLY A 200 7.46 -7.28 13.05
N ALA A 201 6.33 -6.75 12.53
CA ALA A 201 6.08 -6.74 11.10
C ALA A 201 7.13 -5.93 10.36
N SER A 202 7.44 -6.36 9.15
CA SER A 202 8.50 -5.77 8.37
C SER A 202 8.19 -5.78 6.88
N PHE A 203 8.88 -4.91 6.16
CA PHE A 203 8.94 -4.97 4.71
C PHE A 203 10.38 -4.78 4.22
N THR A 204 10.68 -5.40 3.09
CA THR A 204 11.96 -5.27 2.40
C THR A 204 11.74 -4.52 1.10
N VAL A 205 12.45 -3.41 0.90
CA VAL A 205 12.46 -2.69 -0.37
C VAL A 205 13.30 -3.46 -1.38
N VAL A 206 12.65 -3.92 -2.46
CA VAL A 206 13.29 -4.67 -3.55
C VAL A 206 13.68 -3.76 -4.71
N THR A 207 12.86 -2.74 -5.01
CA THR A 207 13.16 -1.76 -6.07
C THR A 207 12.48 -0.44 -5.74
N LEU A 208 13.19 0.67 -5.88
CA LEU A 208 12.63 2.01 -5.87
C LEU A 208 13.38 2.85 -6.90
N GLY A 209 12.68 3.30 -7.94
CA GLY A 209 13.33 4.15 -8.93
C GLY A 209 12.53 4.38 -10.21
N LYS A 210 13.13 5.16 -11.11
CA LYS A 210 12.57 5.47 -12.42
C LYS A 210 12.62 4.25 -13.33
N ALA A 211 11.53 3.98 -14.04
CA ALA A 211 11.42 2.95 -15.06
C ALA A 211 11.49 3.58 -16.48
N PRO A 212 12.06 2.88 -17.48
CA PRO A 212 12.17 3.41 -18.84
C PRO A 212 10.84 3.42 -19.61
N SER A 213 9.90 2.56 -19.23
CA SER A 213 8.59 2.41 -19.87
C SER A 213 7.58 1.84 -18.89
N ALA A 214 6.28 2.06 -19.14
CA ALA A 214 5.20 1.48 -18.34
C ALA A 214 5.19 -0.06 -18.45
N SER A 215 4.86 -0.74 -17.34
CA SER A 215 4.58 -2.19 -17.35
C SER A 215 3.10 -2.48 -17.62
N VAL A 216 2.24 -1.47 -17.45
CA VAL A 216 0.79 -1.58 -17.65
C VAL A 216 0.49 -1.97 -19.10
N LYS A 217 -0.19 -3.11 -19.27
CA LYS A 217 -0.70 -3.61 -20.55
C LYS A 217 -2.22 -3.48 -20.65
N GLY A 218 -2.86 -3.33 -19.49
CA GLY A 218 -4.29 -3.34 -19.35
C GLY A 218 -4.84 -4.74 -19.09
N VAL A 219 -5.75 -4.81 -18.13
CA VAL A 219 -6.45 -6.03 -17.74
C VAL A 219 -7.96 -5.91 -17.98
N VAL A 220 -8.68 -7.03 -17.97
CA VAL A 220 -10.14 -7.06 -18.04
C VAL A 220 -10.72 -6.63 -16.69
N GLY A 221 -11.88 -5.95 -16.70
CA GLY A 221 -12.59 -5.59 -15.47
C GLY A 221 -11.95 -4.44 -14.69
N LYS A 222 -11.25 -3.52 -15.38
CA LYS A 222 -10.63 -2.36 -14.73
C LYS A 222 -11.65 -1.55 -13.96
N LYS A 223 -11.26 -1.12 -12.76
CA LYS A 223 -12.02 -0.16 -11.95
C LYS A 223 -11.10 0.99 -11.61
N GLU A 224 -11.66 2.19 -11.67
CA GLU A 224 -10.92 3.42 -11.43
C GLU A 224 -11.28 3.97 -10.05
N VAL A 225 -10.26 4.33 -9.29
CA VAL A 225 -10.37 5.17 -8.10
C VAL A 225 -9.85 6.56 -8.47
N GLN A 226 -10.72 7.56 -8.48
CA GLN A 226 -10.29 8.94 -8.70
C GLN A 226 -9.68 9.50 -7.42
N TRP A 227 -8.49 10.11 -7.53
CA TRP A 227 -7.88 10.91 -6.46
C TRP A 227 -8.74 12.13 -6.06
#